data_AF-A0A7K8ASE0-F1
#
_entry.id   AF-A0A7K8ASE0-F1
#
_cell.length_a   1.000
_cell.length_b   1.000
_cell.length_c   1.000
_cell.angle_alpha   90.00
_cell.angle_beta   90.00
_cell.angle_gamma   90.00
#
_symmetry.space_group_name_H-M   'P 1'
#
loop_
_entity.id
_entity.type
_entity.pdbx_description
1 polymer ?
#
loop_
_entity_poly.entity_id
_entity_poly.type
_entity_poly.pdbx_seq_one_letter_code
_entity_poly.pdbx_strand_id
1 'polypeptide(L)'
;GASRKEEKEVEADRSIPEKEERSEPSLICPLPRSRSYLPPEDLQSCLESLVREIFGPSLPEDWQQTPLQENRLKHRLLAQLAAELGHAVPNSQLHRMHHAGDVLGFYRTPVKDRAKSDELAAAELPPNLKIIWQQ
;
A
#
# COMPACT_ATOMS: atom_id res chain seq x y z
N GLY A 1 65.73 26.24 44.09
CA GLY A 1 64.47 25.76 44.69
C GLY A 1 63.34 26.67 44.26
N ALA A 2 62.15 26.09 44.05
CA ALA A 2 60.88 26.68 43.57
C ALA A 2 60.87 27.02 42.07
N SER A 3 60.29 26.21 41.18
CA SER A 3 58.86 25.83 41.00
C SER A 3 58.15 26.71 39.96
N ARG A 4 58.19 26.22 38.70
CA ARG A 4 57.07 25.96 37.79
C ARG A 4 55.91 26.97 37.74
N LYS A 5 55.70 27.56 36.55
CA LYS A 5 54.37 27.84 35.97
C LYS A 5 54.45 27.79 34.43
N GLU A 6 53.67 26.87 33.87
CA GLU A 6 53.39 26.72 32.43
C GLU A 6 52.50 27.88 31.97
N GLU A 7 52.85 28.48 30.82
CA GLU A 7 51.96 29.35 30.05
C GLU A 7 51.58 28.60 28.77
N LYS A 8 50.28 28.41 28.60
CA LYS A 8 49.65 27.63 27.54
C LYS A 8 49.15 28.63 26.51
N GLU A 9 49.84 28.77 25.39
CA GLU A 9 49.37 29.58 24.26
C GLU A 9 48.31 28.80 23.47
N VAL A 10 47.21 29.49 23.23
CA VAL A 10 45.97 29.01 22.60
C VAL A 10 46.11 29.27 21.10
N GLU A 11 46.31 28.23 20.30
CA GLU A 11 46.26 28.34 18.83
C GLU A 11 44.80 28.24 18.38
N ALA A 12 44.36 29.30 17.71
CA ALA A 12 43.01 29.51 17.24
C ALA A 12 42.72 28.70 15.97
N ASP A 13 41.61 27.97 16.04
CA ASP A 13 40.57 27.83 15.03
C ASP A 13 40.99 27.81 13.55
N ARG A 14 40.96 26.61 12.96
CA ARG A 14 40.32 26.42 11.66
C ARG A 14 39.66 25.04 11.62
N SER A 15 38.59 24.91 12.40
CA SER A 15 37.68 23.79 12.20
C SER A 15 36.90 24.03 10.90
N ILE A 16 37.27 23.32 9.84
CA ILE A 16 36.43 23.18 8.65
C ILE A 16 35.16 22.48 9.14
N PRO A 17 33.97 23.09 9.05
CA PRO A 17 32.76 22.32 9.27
C PRO A 17 32.69 21.36 8.07
N GLU A 18 32.96 20.08 8.33
CA GLU A 18 32.56 19.00 7.46
C GLU A 18 31.08 19.24 7.18
N LYS A 19 30.78 19.70 5.96
CA LYS A 19 29.41 19.71 5.47
C LYS A 19 28.94 18.28 5.65
N GLU A 20 28.05 18.06 6.61
CA GLU A 20 27.13 16.94 6.57
C GLU A 20 26.56 16.95 5.16
N GLU A 21 27.05 16.03 4.33
CA GLU A 21 26.37 15.63 3.13
C GLU A 21 25.04 15.06 3.61
N ARG A 22 24.06 15.95 3.78
CA ARG A 22 22.65 15.60 3.71
C ARG A 22 22.51 14.87 2.40
N SER A 23 22.59 13.55 2.49
CA SER A 23 22.34 12.64 1.39
C SER A 23 20.93 12.99 0.93
N GLU A 24 20.84 13.74 -0.16
CA GLU A 24 19.55 14.09 -0.74
C GLU A 24 18.83 12.76 -0.98
N PRO A 25 17.61 12.56 -0.43
CA PRO A 25 16.91 11.32 -0.65
C PRO A 25 16.70 11.19 -2.15
N SER A 26 17.36 10.21 -2.75
CA SER A 26 17.31 9.98 -4.19
C SER A 26 15.85 9.78 -4.59
N LEU A 27 15.27 10.72 -5.34
CA LEU A 27 13.89 10.68 -5.84
C LEU A 27 13.78 9.70 -7.01
N ILE A 28 14.27 8.48 -6.83
CA ILE A 28 14.22 7.43 -7.84
C ILE A 28 12.77 6.92 -7.90
N CYS A 29 12.25 6.83 -9.11
CA CYS A 29 10.90 6.31 -9.34
C CYS A 29 10.83 4.86 -8.85
N PRO A 30 9.87 4.50 -7.97
CA PRO A 30 9.70 3.12 -7.56
C PRO A 30 9.28 2.25 -8.74
N LEU A 31 9.60 0.96 -8.66
CA LEU A 31 9.15 0.00 -9.66
C LEU A 31 7.61 -0.05 -9.71
N PRO A 32 7.00 -0.11 -10.90
CA PRO A 32 5.56 -0.29 -11.02
C PRO A 32 5.10 -1.58 -10.34
N ARG A 33 3.97 -1.50 -9.62
CA ARG A 33 3.30 -2.66 -9.04
C ARG A 33 2.39 -3.35 -10.06
N SER A 34 2.35 -4.68 -10.01
CA SER A 34 1.33 -5.48 -10.69
C SER A 34 -0.06 -5.07 -10.20
N ARG A 35 -1.06 -5.09 -11.09
CA ARG A 35 -2.47 -4.87 -10.74
C ARG A 35 -3.18 -6.17 -10.36
N SER A 36 -2.48 -7.30 -10.40
CA SER A 36 -3.03 -8.60 -10.04
C SER A 36 -3.43 -8.60 -8.57
N TYR A 37 -4.65 -9.04 -8.28
CA TYR A 37 -5.19 -9.11 -6.93
C TYR A 37 -5.82 -10.49 -6.70
N LEU A 38 -5.46 -11.11 -5.59
CA LEU A 38 -6.07 -12.35 -5.10
C LEU A 38 -6.62 -12.07 -3.69
N PRO A 39 -7.90 -12.39 -3.43
CA PRO A 39 -8.49 -12.19 -2.13
C PRO A 39 -7.81 -13.08 -1.08
N PRO A 40 -7.38 -12.53 0.06
CA PRO A 40 -6.93 -13.33 1.20
C PRO A 40 -8.06 -14.21 1.76
N GLU A 41 -7.70 -15.33 2.37
CA GLU A 41 -8.65 -16.26 3.01
C GLU A 41 -9.34 -15.63 4.23
N ASP A 42 -8.62 -14.77 4.95
CA ASP A 42 -9.05 -14.04 6.15
C ASP A 42 -9.69 -12.68 5.85
N LEU A 43 -9.95 -12.36 4.58
CA LEU A 43 -10.52 -11.08 4.12
C LEU A 43 -11.71 -10.62 4.96
N GLN A 44 -12.63 -11.55 5.27
CA GLN A 44 -13.83 -11.22 6.03
C GLN A 44 -13.52 -10.78 7.46
N SER A 45 -12.61 -11.48 8.13
CA SER A 45 -12.18 -11.19 9.51
C SER A 45 -11.39 -9.89 9.60
N CYS A 46 -10.49 -9.65 8.63
CA CYS A 46 -9.74 -8.40 8.53
C CYS A 46 -10.69 -7.21 8.35
N LEU A 47 -11.61 -7.31 7.40
CA LEU A 47 -12.54 -6.22 7.10
C LEU A 47 -13.49 -5.96 8.28
N GLU A 48 -14.00 -7.01 8.94
CA GLU A 48 -14.81 -6.86 10.16
C GLU A 48 -14.04 -6.10 11.25
N SER A 49 -12.80 -6.48 11.51
CA SER A 49 -11.95 -5.86 12.52
C SER A 49 -11.73 -4.38 12.23
N LEU A 50 -11.43 -4.04 10.97
CA LEU A 50 -11.24 -2.65 10.51
C LEU A 50 -12.51 -1.81 10.63
N VAL A 51 -13.66 -2.38 10.24
CA VAL A 51 -14.93 -1.67 10.34
C VAL A 51 -15.27 -1.40 11.81
N ARG A 52 -15.10 -2.39 12.70
CA ARG A 52 -15.31 -2.21 14.15
C ARG A 52 -14.36 -1.19 14.76
N GLU A 53 -13.10 -1.14 14.31
CA GLU A 53 -12.12 -0.14 14.76
C GLU A 53 -12.53 1.28 14.35
N ILE A 54 -12.93 1.47 13.08
CA ILE A 54 -13.17 2.80 12.51
C ILE A 54 -14.55 3.36 12.90
N PHE A 55 -15.57 2.52 12.89
CA PHE A 55 -16.96 2.92 13.15
C PHE A 55 -17.38 2.69 14.62
N GLY A 56 -16.58 1.94 15.38
CA GLY A 56 -16.74 1.76 16.82
C GLY A 56 -17.60 0.54 17.21
N PRO A 57 -17.70 0.26 18.52
CA PRO A 57 -18.36 -0.93 19.06
C PRO A 57 -19.90 -0.86 19.02
N SER A 58 -20.49 0.27 18.64
CA SER A 58 -21.95 0.44 18.51
C SER A 58 -22.51 -0.14 17.20
N LEU A 59 -21.71 -0.90 16.45
CA LEU A 59 -22.12 -1.55 15.22
C LEU A 59 -23.16 -2.66 15.49
N PRO A 60 -24.14 -2.84 14.59
CA PRO A 60 -25.00 -4.02 14.63
C PRO A 60 -24.19 -5.31 14.45
N GLU A 61 -24.77 -6.44 14.89
CA GLU A 61 -24.19 -7.77 14.71
C GLU A 61 -23.88 -8.07 13.24
N ASP A 62 -24.77 -7.66 12.35
CA ASP A 62 -24.54 -7.68 10.90
C ASP A 62 -23.74 -6.45 10.45
N TRP A 63 -22.44 -6.49 10.72
CA TRP A 63 -21.50 -5.42 10.39
C TRP A 63 -21.48 -5.09 8.89
N GLN A 64 -21.87 -6.02 8.00
CA GLN A 64 -21.87 -5.79 6.56
C GLN A 64 -22.89 -4.73 6.13
N GLN A 65 -23.96 -4.54 6.91
CA GLN A 65 -24.98 -3.51 6.64
C GLN A 65 -24.57 -2.12 7.11
N THR A 66 -23.38 -1.97 7.68
CA THR A 66 -22.90 -0.67 8.19
C THR A 66 -22.85 0.36 7.07
N PRO A 67 -23.62 1.46 7.18
CA PRO A 67 -23.68 2.46 6.13
C PRO A 67 -22.40 3.32 6.10
N LEU A 68 -21.79 3.45 4.92
CA LEU A 68 -20.61 4.26 4.66
C LEU A 68 -20.98 5.70 4.26
N GLN A 69 -21.88 6.34 5.02
CA GLN A 69 -22.37 7.70 4.71
C GLN A 69 -21.34 8.79 5.01
N GLU A 70 -20.57 8.63 6.08
CA GLU A 70 -19.57 9.62 6.44
C GLU A 70 -18.32 9.48 5.55
N ASN A 71 -18.10 10.48 4.68
CA ASN A 71 -16.99 10.47 3.72
C ASN A 71 -15.62 10.30 4.37
N ARG A 72 -15.41 10.84 5.58
CA ARG A 72 -14.15 10.73 6.32
C ARG A 72 -13.87 9.28 6.75
N LEU A 73 -14.86 8.61 7.34
CA LEU A 73 -14.74 7.22 7.77
C LEU A 73 -14.65 6.28 6.56
N LYS A 74 -15.45 6.52 5.52
CA LYS A 74 -15.38 5.78 4.25
C LYS A 74 -13.99 5.90 3.63
N HIS A 75 -13.43 7.10 3.54
CA HIS A 75 -12.08 7.29 3.03
C HIS A 75 -11.04 6.57 3.88
N ARG A 76 -11.12 6.67 5.22
CA ARG A 76 -10.19 5.99 6.12
C ARG A 76 -10.21 4.48 5.92
N LEU A 77 -11.40 3.88 5.87
CA LEU A 77 -11.58 2.44 5.64
C LEU A 77 -10.96 2.01 4.30
N LEU A 78 -11.33 2.70 3.21
CA LEU A 78 -10.86 2.34 1.87
C LEU A 78 -9.35 2.57 1.69
N ALA A 79 -8.79 3.62 2.30
CA ALA A 79 -7.36 3.89 2.26
C ALA A 79 -6.55 2.83 3.01
N GLN A 80 -7.04 2.39 4.18
CA GLN A 80 -6.40 1.34 4.96
C GLN A 80 -6.46 -0.01 4.23
N LEU A 81 -7.62 -0.39 3.69
CA LEU A 81 -7.75 -1.59 2.85
C LEU A 81 -6.84 -1.54 1.61
N ALA A 82 -6.71 -0.39 0.96
CA ALA A 82 -5.82 -0.23 -0.18
C ALA A 82 -4.33 -0.38 0.19
N ALA A 83 -3.94 0.04 1.40
CA ALA A 83 -2.58 -0.13 1.91
C ALA A 83 -2.30 -1.59 2.30
N GLU A 84 -3.23 -2.24 3.00
CA GLU A 84 -3.08 -3.62 3.47
C GLU A 84 -3.18 -4.64 2.32
N LEU A 85 -4.13 -4.48 1.41
CA LEU A 85 -4.38 -5.41 0.31
C LEU A 85 -3.64 -5.06 -0.98
N GLY A 86 -3.01 -3.88 -1.04
CA GLY A 86 -2.36 -3.37 -2.25
C GLY A 86 -3.33 -3.11 -3.42
N HIS A 87 -4.64 -3.13 -3.17
CA HIS A 87 -5.69 -3.02 -4.18
C HIS A 87 -6.66 -1.88 -3.84
N ALA A 88 -6.63 -0.81 -4.61
CA ALA A 88 -7.47 0.37 -4.39
C ALA A 88 -8.77 0.32 -5.23
N VAL A 89 -9.86 0.82 -4.65
CA VAL A 89 -11.15 0.94 -5.34
C VAL A 89 -11.06 2.03 -6.42
N PRO A 90 -11.42 1.74 -7.68
CA PRO A 90 -11.46 2.75 -8.75
C PRO A 90 -12.51 3.84 -8.50
N ASN A 91 -12.24 5.07 -8.95
CA ASN A 91 -13.17 6.20 -8.81
C ASN A 91 -14.56 5.93 -9.39
N SER A 92 -14.62 5.19 -10.50
CA SER A 92 -15.89 4.78 -11.13
C SER A 92 -16.74 3.84 -10.27
N GLN A 93 -16.17 3.20 -9.25
CA GLN A 93 -16.86 2.28 -8.36
C GLN A 93 -17.10 2.86 -6.95
N LEU A 94 -16.44 3.98 -6.59
CA LEU A 94 -16.60 4.59 -5.26
C LEU A 94 -18.04 4.95 -4.91
N HIS A 95 -18.85 5.37 -5.89
CA HIS A 95 -20.26 5.69 -5.67
C HIS A 95 -21.11 4.47 -5.31
N ARG A 96 -20.66 3.25 -5.63
CA ARG A 96 -21.36 1.99 -5.36
C ARG A 96 -21.04 1.42 -3.97
N MET A 97 -20.02 1.95 -3.29
CA MET A 97 -19.63 1.53 -1.96
C MET A 97 -20.52 2.23 -0.91
N HIS A 98 -21.74 1.73 -0.73
CA HIS A 98 -22.71 2.30 0.21
C HIS A 98 -22.65 1.65 1.59
N HIS A 99 -22.35 0.36 1.65
CA HIS A 99 -22.27 -0.43 2.88
C HIS A 99 -20.94 -1.19 2.94
N ALA A 100 -20.55 -1.65 4.12
CA ALA A 100 -19.36 -2.48 4.30
C ALA A 100 -19.42 -3.79 3.47
N GLY A 101 -20.63 -4.34 3.26
CA GLY A 101 -20.88 -5.48 2.39
C GLY A 101 -20.57 -5.22 0.91
N ASP A 102 -20.78 -4.00 0.41
CA ASP A 102 -20.43 -3.63 -0.97
C ASP A 102 -18.90 -3.66 -1.16
N VAL A 103 -18.17 -3.19 -0.14
CA VAL A 103 -16.71 -3.20 -0.10
C VAL A 103 -16.20 -4.64 -0.03
N LEU A 104 -16.78 -5.47 0.83
CA LEU A 104 -16.45 -6.89 0.89
C LEU A 104 -16.71 -7.59 -0.44
N GLY A 105 -17.83 -7.29 -1.11
CA GLY A 105 -18.16 -7.83 -2.43
C GLY A 105 -17.13 -7.46 -3.50
N PHE A 106 -16.65 -6.21 -3.49
CA PHE A 106 -15.57 -5.76 -4.37
C PHE A 106 -14.28 -6.57 -4.13
N TYR A 107 -13.81 -6.64 -2.88
CA TYR A 107 -12.56 -7.33 -2.55
C TYR A 107 -12.64 -8.85 -2.62
N ARG A 108 -13.83 -9.46 -2.73
CA ARG A 108 -13.94 -10.90 -3.02
C ARG A 108 -13.60 -11.25 -4.47
N THR A 109 -13.59 -10.26 -5.37
CA THR A 109 -13.39 -10.49 -6.80
C THR A 109 -11.90 -10.45 -7.15
N PRO A 110 -11.28 -11.54 -7.63
CA PRO A 110 -9.88 -11.53 -8.03
C PRO A 110 -9.68 -10.73 -9.34
N VAL A 111 -8.51 -10.12 -9.49
CA VAL A 111 -8.11 -9.38 -10.69
C VAL A 111 -6.85 -9.99 -11.29
N LYS A 112 -6.87 -10.31 -12.58
CA LYS A 112 -5.71 -10.78 -13.33
C LYS A 112 -5.15 -9.64 -14.18
N ASP A 113 -3.84 -9.43 -14.09
CA ASP A 113 -3.12 -8.40 -14.87
C ASP A 113 -2.41 -8.98 -16.09
N ARG A 114 -2.90 -10.12 -16.61
CA ARG A 114 -2.30 -10.82 -17.74
C ARG A 114 -2.94 -10.38 -19.05
N ALA A 115 -2.13 -10.24 -20.09
CA ALA A 115 -2.67 -10.06 -21.43
C ALA A 115 -3.33 -11.37 -21.90
N LYS A 116 -4.29 -11.27 -22.82
CA LYS A 116 -4.96 -12.45 -23.40
C LYS A 116 -3.96 -13.43 -24.04
N SER A 117 -2.86 -12.93 -24.57
CA SER A 117 -1.75 -13.73 -25.10
C SER A 117 -1.06 -14.56 -24.02
N ASP A 118 -0.83 -13.98 -22.84
CA ASP A 118 -0.17 -14.65 -21.71
C ASP A 118 -1.10 -15.70 -21.10
N GLU A 119 -2.40 -15.39 -21.03
CA GLU A 119 -3.42 -16.37 -20.60
C GLU A 119 -3.50 -17.55 -21.57
N LEU A 120 -3.48 -17.29 -22.87
CA LEU A 120 -3.54 -18.33 -23.90
C LEU A 120 -2.27 -19.18 -23.93
N ALA A 121 -1.10 -18.56 -23.74
CA ALA A 121 0.17 -19.27 -23.67
C ALA A 121 0.28 -20.17 -22.42
N ALA A 122 -0.39 -19.80 -21.32
CA ALA A 122 -0.46 -20.59 -20.10
C ALA A 122 -1.54 -21.69 -20.14
N ALA A 123 -2.45 -21.66 -21.11
CA ALA A 123 -3.48 -22.67 -21.27
C ALA A 123 -2.92 -23.95 -21.92
N GLU A 124 -3.59 -25.08 -21.70
CA GLU A 124 -3.25 -26.33 -22.38
C GLU A 124 -3.63 -26.23 -23.86
N LEU A 125 -2.65 -25.91 -24.70
CA LEU A 125 -2.84 -25.83 -26.13
C LEU A 125 -2.78 -27.22 -26.78
N PRO A 126 -3.61 -27.49 -27.80
CA PRO A 126 -3.49 -28.68 -28.61
C PRO A 126 -2.08 -28.82 -29.20
N PRO A 127 -1.52 -30.05 -29.32
CA PRO A 127 -0.14 -30.26 -29.74
C PRO A 127 0.17 -29.79 -31.17
N ASN A 128 -0.87 -29.60 -31.98
CA ASN A 128 -0.79 -29.09 -33.35
C ASN A 128 -0.88 -27.56 -33.45
N LEU A 129 -1.05 -26.85 -32.33
CA LEU A 129 -1.23 -25.40 -32.31
C LEU A 129 0.02 -24.73 -31.73
N LYS A 130 0.74 -23.99 -32.57
CA LYS A 130 1.90 -23.17 -32.18
C LYS A 130 1.57 -21.71 -32.40
N ILE A 131 1.80 -20.87 -31.40
CA ILE A 131 1.57 -19.44 -31.52
C ILE A 131 2.86 -18.68 -31.25
N ILE A 132 3.16 -17.72 -32.12
CA ILE A 132 4.38 -16.91 -32.11
C ILE A 132 3.95 -15.46 -32.04
N TRP A 133 4.40 -14.75 -31.01
CA TRP A 133 4.10 -13.32 -30.84
C TRP A 133 5.11 -12.47 -31.58
N GLN A 134 4.63 -11.66 -32.52
CA GLN A 134 5.40 -10.60 -33.15
C GLN A 134 4.95 -9.27 -32.53
N GLN A 135 5.93 -8.49 -32.07
CA GLN A 135 5.72 -7.17 -31.46
C GLN A 135 5.96 -6.06 -32.48
#